data_AF-A0AAW0P4J0-F1
#
_entry.id   AF-A0AAW0P4J0-F1
#
_cell.length_a   1.000
_cell.length_b   1.000
_cell.length_c   1.000
_cell.angle_alpha   90.00
_cell.angle_beta   90.00
_cell.angle_gamma   90.00
#
_symmetry.space_group_name_H-M   'P 1'
#
loop_
_entity.id
_entity.type
_entity.pdbx_description
1 polymer ?
#
loop_
_entity_poly.entity_id
_entity_poly.type
_entity_poly.pdbx_seq_one_letter_code
_entity_poly.pdbx_strand_id
1 'polypeptide(L)'
;MSEKKLTSSRRHHLKSLMLQIAASWLEQEKKDNIAAKEAYMSEHCPAPDMSGDLMEACKKLHALIDKVDEERYDMESKVQKADKEIEDLKLKVVDLAGVKKPALKKVRMSADAMLKALLGSKHTVNMDLRANLKQVKKEKKEEENAEAVGDWPGQVVVLHLLLGSEDKAVAKMSEGKKMTSSRRHHLKSLMLQIAAGLLEQEKNDTAVAREAYINENEICKKIYAQIDKIDEARYDAEAKVQKTDKEIEDLKLKVVELAGVKKPALKKVRMSADAMLQALLGGKHKVTMDLRANLKQVKKEVKEEPTEAVGDWRKNIEDKADRKKMFETS
;
A
#
# COMPACT_ATOMS: atom_id res chain seq x y z
N MET A 1 38.36 19.20 33.06
CA MET A 1 37.66 17.95 33.45
C MET A 1 37.02 17.36 32.21
N SER A 2 37.69 16.42 31.53
CA SER A 2 37.14 15.78 30.34
C SER A 2 36.11 14.72 30.77
N GLU A 3 34.82 15.02 30.65
CA GLU A 3 33.77 14.02 30.86
C GLU A 3 34.05 12.78 30.01
N LYS A 4 34.31 11.64 30.68
CA LYS A 4 34.54 10.37 30.00
C LYS A 4 33.28 10.00 29.24
N LYS A 5 33.33 10.10 27.90
CA LYS A 5 32.25 9.71 27.02
C LYS A 5 31.83 8.26 27.32
N LEU A 6 30.53 8.08 27.50
CA LEU A 6 29.87 6.81 27.77
C LEU A 6 30.33 5.73 26.78
N THR A 7 30.63 4.52 27.27
CA THR A 7 31.15 3.43 26.44
C THR A 7 30.14 3.03 25.37
N SER A 8 30.61 2.60 24.19
CA SER A 8 29.72 2.20 23.09
C SER A 8 28.75 1.09 23.51
N SER A 9 29.26 0.10 24.25
CA SER A 9 28.47 -1.02 24.79
C SER A 9 27.31 -0.52 25.66
N ARG A 10 27.58 0.39 26.61
CA ARG A 10 26.54 0.93 27.47
C ARG A 10 25.50 1.76 26.70
N ARG A 11 25.90 2.52 25.67
CA ARG A 11 24.93 3.23 24.80
C ARG A 11 24.02 2.29 24.03
N HIS A 12 24.56 1.20 23.47
CA HIS A 12 23.77 0.21 22.76
C HIS A 12 22.80 -0.53 23.69
N HIS A 13 23.26 -0.90 24.88
CA HIS A 13 22.42 -1.52 25.89
C HIS A 13 21.25 -0.62 26.31
N LEU A 14 21.51 0.67 26.59
CA LEU A 14 20.46 1.62 26.91
C LEU A 14 19.46 1.81 25.76
N LYS A 15 19.94 1.91 24.51
CA LYS A 15 19.04 1.96 23.33
C LYS A 15 18.16 0.72 23.23
N SER A 16 18.72 -0.47 23.49
CA SER A 16 17.95 -1.71 23.47
C SER A 16 16.86 -1.71 24.54
N LEU A 17 17.19 -1.28 25.78
CA LEU A 17 16.21 -1.17 26.86
C LEU A 17 15.10 -0.17 26.53
N MET A 18 15.45 0.99 25.97
CA MET A 18 14.46 1.99 25.55
C MET A 18 13.51 1.44 24.48
N LEU A 19 14.03 0.71 23.49
CA LEU A 19 13.19 0.09 22.45
C LEU A 19 12.30 -1.02 23.01
N GLN A 20 12.78 -1.80 23.99
CA GLN A 20 11.97 -2.82 24.66
C GLN A 20 10.80 -2.20 25.44
N ILE A 21 11.07 -1.11 26.17
CA ILE A 21 10.02 -0.37 26.87
C ILE A 21 9.03 0.23 25.87
N ALA A 22 9.50 0.89 24.81
CA ALA A 22 8.63 1.43 23.77
C ALA A 22 7.75 0.36 23.11
N ALA A 23 8.28 -0.84 22.85
CA ALA A 23 7.51 -1.96 22.34
C ALA A 23 6.39 -2.39 23.32
N SER A 24 6.70 -2.47 24.62
CA SER A 24 5.68 -2.80 25.64
C SER A 24 4.57 -1.74 25.72
N TRP A 25 4.90 -0.45 25.59
CA TRP A 25 3.90 0.62 25.56
C TRP A 25 3.02 0.58 24.31
N LEU A 26 3.59 0.29 23.13
CA LEU A 26 2.81 0.09 21.91
C LEU A 26 1.87 -1.11 21.98
N GLU A 27 2.27 -2.18 22.66
CA GLU A 27 1.39 -3.34 22.88
C GLU A 27 0.26 -3.01 23.86
N GLN A 28 0.54 -2.23 24.91
CA GLN A 28 -0.47 -1.78 25.86
C GLN A 28 -1.47 -0.84 25.17
N GLU A 29 -1.00 0.17 24.43
CA GLU A 29 -1.84 1.11 23.69
C GLU A 29 -2.77 0.39 22.70
N LYS A 30 -2.29 -0.67 22.02
CA LYS A 30 -3.14 -1.49 21.15
C LYS A 30 -4.29 -2.17 21.91
N LYS A 31 -4.03 -2.67 23.12
CA LYS A 31 -5.07 -3.28 23.97
C LYS A 31 -6.05 -2.21 24.44
N ASP A 32 -5.56 -1.06 24.88
CA ASP A 32 -6.37 0.04 25.35
C ASP A 32 -7.26 0.60 24.21
N ASN A 33 -6.75 0.68 22.98
CA ASN A 33 -7.53 1.06 21.80
C ASN A 33 -8.63 0.06 21.45
N ILE A 34 -8.38 -1.25 21.59
CA ILE A 34 -9.41 -2.27 21.39
C ILE A 34 -10.50 -2.13 22.46
N ALA A 35 -10.12 -2.00 23.73
CA ALA A 35 -11.05 -1.82 24.83
C ALA A 35 -11.87 -0.53 24.70
N ALA A 36 -11.24 0.58 24.29
CA ALA A 36 -11.92 1.85 24.03
C ALA A 36 -12.91 1.73 22.86
N LYS A 37 -12.54 0.99 21.79
CA LYS A 37 -13.45 0.70 20.68
C LYS A 37 -14.65 -0.13 21.14
N GLU A 38 -14.43 -1.18 21.93
CA GLU A 38 -15.52 -2.02 22.47
C GLU A 38 -16.46 -1.21 23.38
N ALA A 39 -15.92 -0.35 24.24
CA ALA A 39 -16.70 0.56 25.09
C ALA A 39 -17.50 1.58 24.26
N TYR A 40 -16.91 2.13 23.21
CA TYR A 40 -17.62 3.04 22.30
C TYR A 40 -18.77 2.34 21.58
N MET A 41 -18.53 1.13 21.05
CA MET A 41 -19.54 0.35 20.34
C MET A 41 -20.71 -0.07 21.25
N SER A 42 -20.46 -0.35 22.53
CA SER A 42 -21.54 -0.72 23.46
C SER A 42 -22.43 0.47 23.84
N GLU A 43 -21.88 1.69 23.88
CA GLU A 43 -22.64 2.92 24.12
C GLU A 43 -23.44 3.36 22.89
N HIS A 44 -22.83 3.30 21.70
CA HIS A 44 -23.41 3.86 20.47
C HIS A 44 -24.23 2.86 19.66
N CYS A 45 -24.00 1.56 19.83
CA CYS A 45 -24.70 0.50 19.13
C CYS A 45 -25.06 -0.67 20.07
N PRO A 46 -25.94 -0.43 21.07
CA PRO A 46 -26.45 -1.51 21.90
C PRO A 46 -27.31 -2.49 21.07
N ALA A 47 -27.45 -3.72 21.55
CA ALA A 47 -28.30 -4.71 20.90
C ALA A 47 -29.74 -4.18 20.76
N PRO A 48 -30.36 -4.28 19.57
CA PRO A 48 -31.71 -3.77 19.34
C PRO A 48 -32.72 -4.54 20.20
N ASP A 49 -33.61 -3.80 20.85
CA ASP A 49 -34.71 -4.38 21.63
C ASP A 49 -35.79 -4.93 20.70
N MET A 50 -35.98 -6.25 20.75
CA MET A 50 -36.94 -6.98 19.90
C MET A 50 -38.30 -7.18 20.59
N SER A 51 -38.50 -6.64 21.81
CA SER A 51 -39.70 -6.88 22.60
C SER A 51 -40.86 -5.89 22.34
N GLY A 52 -40.67 -4.88 21.48
CA GLY A 52 -41.65 -3.83 21.17
C GLY A 52 -42.19 -3.84 19.73
N ASP A 53 -42.72 -2.70 19.26
CA ASP A 53 -43.20 -2.52 17.88
C ASP A 53 -42.04 -2.56 16.88
N LEU A 54 -41.87 -3.73 16.27
CA LEU A 54 -40.80 -4.03 15.32
C LEU A 54 -40.82 -3.12 14.09
N MET A 55 -41.99 -2.63 13.67
CA MET A 55 -42.08 -1.80 12.47
C MET A 55 -41.51 -0.40 12.71
N GLU A 56 -41.75 0.16 13.89
CA GLU A 56 -41.17 1.46 14.28
C GLU A 56 -39.66 1.34 14.51
N ALA A 57 -39.20 0.25 15.14
CA ALA A 57 -37.78 -0.04 15.34
C ALA A 57 -37.02 -0.17 14.01
N CYS A 58 -37.56 -0.93 13.03
CA CYS A 58 -36.94 -1.07 11.70
C CYS A 58 -36.83 0.26 10.95
N LYS A 59 -37.86 1.12 11.02
CA LYS A 59 -37.81 2.46 10.39
C LYS A 59 -36.75 3.36 11.05
N LYS A 60 -36.63 3.32 12.37
CA LYS A 60 -35.59 4.06 13.11
C LYS A 60 -34.19 3.58 12.76
N LEU A 61 -33.97 2.26 12.68
CA LEU A 61 -32.68 1.69 12.29
C LEU A 61 -32.28 2.07 10.87
N HIS A 62 -33.21 2.03 9.90
CA HIS A 62 -32.92 2.47 8.53
C HIS A 62 -32.47 3.93 8.48
N ALA A 63 -33.19 4.82 9.16
CA ALA A 63 -32.83 6.23 9.21
C ALA A 63 -31.50 6.50 9.93
N LEU A 64 -31.13 5.65 10.91
CA LEU A 64 -29.82 5.72 11.56
C LEU A 64 -28.69 5.21 10.65
N ILE A 65 -28.93 4.15 9.88
CA ILE A 65 -27.96 3.63 8.90
C ILE A 65 -27.59 4.71 7.90
N ASP A 66 -28.59 5.40 7.32
CA ASP A 66 -28.35 6.46 6.34
C ASP A 66 -27.46 7.58 6.91
N LYS A 67 -27.70 8.00 8.16
CA LYS A 67 -26.90 9.02 8.84
C LYS A 67 -25.48 8.55 9.15
N VAL A 68 -25.33 7.33 9.67
CA VAL A 68 -24.01 6.76 10.02
C VAL A 68 -23.17 6.55 8.75
N ASP A 69 -23.79 6.18 7.64
CA ASP A 69 -23.10 6.02 6.36
C ASP A 69 -22.61 7.37 5.80
N GLU A 70 -23.40 8.43 5.93
CA GLU A 70 -22.98 9.79 5.58
C GLU A 70 -21.80 10.25 6.46
N GLU A 71 -21.89 10.06 7.78
CA GLU A 71 -20.81 10.38 8.71
C GLU A 71 -19.53 9.58 8.42
N ARG A 72 -19.66 8.28 8.08
CA ARG A 72 -18.54 7.42 7.68
C ARG A 72 -17.86 7.97 6.43
N TYR A 73 -18.64 8.34 5.41
CA TYR A 73 -18.13 8.87 4.15
C TYR A 73 -17.36 10.18 4.36
N ASP A 74 -17.89 11.11 5.16
CA ASP A 74 -17.21 12.35 5.50
C ASP A 74 -15.91 12.14 6.26
N MET A 75 -15.90 11.20 7.21
CA MET A 75 -14.70 10.84 7.97
C MET A 75 -13.65 10.19 7.06
N GLU A 76 -14.06 9.30 6.15
CA GLU A 76 -13.16 8.68 5.17
C GLU A 76 -12.54 9.73 4.25
N SER A 77 -13.34 10.69 3.74
CA SER A 77 -12.83 11.78 2.91
C SER A 77 -11.78 12.64 3.65
N LYS A 78 -11.96 12.89 4.95
CA LYS A 78 -10.98 13.62 5.77
C LYS A 78 -9.69 12.82 5.95
N VAL A 79 -9.78 11.52 6.22
CA VAL A 79 -8.62 10.63 6.35
C VAL A 79 -7.84 10.58 5.03
N GLN A 80 -8.52 10.40 3.90
CA GLN A 80 -7.88 10.37 2.58
C GLN A 80 -7.14 11.68 2.25
N LYS A 81 -7.70 12.85 2.62
CA LYS A 81 -7.00 14.14 2.45
C LYS A 81 -5.75 14.22 3.31
N ALA A 82 -5.82 13.76 4.55
CA ALA A 82 -4.67 13.72 5.45
C ALA A 82 -3.59 12.74 4.94
N ASP A 83 -3.98 11.57 4.41
CA ASP A 83 -3.04 10.59 3.85
C ASP A 83 -2.31 11.15 2.63
N LYS A 84 -3.02 11.82 1.72
CA LYS A 84 -2.42 12.53 0.57
C LYS A 84 -1.43 13.61 1.03
N GLU A 85 -1.79 14.40 2.04
CA GLU A 85 -0.88 15.39 2.61
C GLU A 85 0.36 14.75 3.24
N ILE A 86 0.20 13.63 3.96
CA ILE A 86 1.31 12.87 4.53
C ILE A 86 2.23 12.33 3.44
N GLU A 87 1.69 11.84 2.32
CA GLU A 87 2.46 11.37 1.17
C GLU A 87 3.26 12.49 0.51
N ASP A 88 2.61 13.64 0.26
CA ASP A 88 3.27 14.83 -0.27
C ASP A 88 4.39 15.32 0.65
N LEU A 89 4.16 15.33 1.97
CA LEU A 89 5.16 15.70 2.96
C LEU A 89 6.30 14.68 3.02
N LYS A 90 6.02 13.37 2.93
CA LYS A 90 7.05 12.32 2.84
C LYS A 90 7.92 12.51 1.61
N LEU A 91 7.34 12.81 0.45
CA LEU A 91 8.08 13.12 -0.78
C LEU A 91 8.97 14.36 -0.59
N LYS A 92 8.43 15.46 -0.07
CA LYS A 92 9.21 16.67 0.24
C LYS A 92 10.36 16.40 1.21
N VAL A 93 10.15 15.56 2.24
CA VAL A 93 11.21 15.15 3.16
C VAL A 93 12.32 14.39 2.43
N VAL A 94 11.98 13.51 1.49
CA VAL A 94 12.96 12.79 0.66
C VAL A 94 13.73 13.75 -0.24
N ASP A 95 13.04 14.70 -0.88
CA ASP A 95 13.65 15.70 -1.76
C ASP A 95 14.60 16.65 -1.01
N LEU A 96 14.17 17.14 0.16
CA LEU A 96 14.97 18.03 1.02
C LEU A 96 16.13 17.30 1.69
N ALA A 97 15.94 16.06 2.11
CA ALA A 97 17.05 15.21 2.56
C ALA A 97 18.08 14.99 1.43
N GLY A 98 17.66 15.21 0.19
CA GLY A 98 18.39 14.94 -1.04
C GLY A 98 18.52 13.44 -1.26
N VAL A 99 18.59 13.01 -2.52
CA VAL A 99 19.11 11.68 -2.85
C VAL A 99 20.47 11.58 -2.19
N LYS A 100 20.56 10.85 -1.06
CA LYS A 100 21.84 10.46 -0.47
C LYS A 100 22.58 9.79 -1.60
N LYS A 101 23.59 10.47 -2.18
CA LYS A 101 24.52 9.83 -3.12
C LYS A 101 24.86 8.50 -2.47
N PRO A 102 24.54 7.35 -3.10
CA PRO A 102 24.92 6.08 -2.54
C PRO A 102 26.42 6.17 -2.30
N ALA A 103 26.83 6.30 -1.04
CA ALA A 103 28.23 6.52 -0.71
C ALA A 103 28.97 5.36 -1.38
N LEU A 104 29.99 5.65 -2.18
CA LEU A 104 30.72 4.64 -2.94
C LEU A 104 31.07 3.49 -2.00
N LYS A 105 30.36 2.36 -2.15
CA LYS A 105 30.57 1.20 -1.28
C LYS A 105 32.01 0.77 -1.52
N LYS A 106 32.87 1.02 -0.54
CA LYS A 106 34.21 0.45 -0.50
C LYS A 106 34.03 -1.04 -0.35
N VAL A 107 34.11 -1.76 -1.47
CA VAL A 107 34.14 -3.22 -1.44
C VAL A 107 35.50 -3.59 -0.84
N ARG A 108 35.52 -3.89 0.45
CA ARG A 108 36.53 -4.77 1.03
C ARG A 108 36.03 -6.19 0.79
N MET A 109 36.89 -7.08 0.32
CA MET A 109 36.59 -8.51 0.26
C MET A 109 36.03 -8.94 1.61
N SER A 110 34.93 -9.70 1.64
CA SER A 110 34.40 -10.22 2.91
C SER A 110 35.46 -11.11 3.56
N ALA A 111 35.46 -11.17 4.89
CA ALA A 111 36.36 -12.06 5.62
C ALA A 111 36.22 -13.49 5.10
N ASP A 112 34.98 -13.93 4.81
CA ASP A 112 34.70 -15.26 4.26
C ASP A 112 35.21 -15.46 2.82
N ALA A 113 35.19 -14.42 1.97
CA ALA A 113 35.77 -14.50 0.63
C ALA A 113 37.30 -14.56 0.68
N MET A 114 37.90 -13.82 1.62
CA MET A 114 39.35 -13.87 1.86
C MET A 114 39.76 -15.21 2.47
N LEU A 115 38.99 -15.74 3.42
CA LEU A 115 39.21 -17.05 4.04
C LEU A 115 39.00 -18.19 3.04
N LYS A 116 37.99 -18.12 2.17
CA LYS A 116 37.78 -19.11 1.10
C LYS A 116 38.90 -19.08 0.05
N ALA A 117 39.47 -17.91 -0.23
CA ALA A 117 40.62 -17.77 -1.12
C ALA A 117 41.95 -18.23 -0.49
N LEU A 118 42.13 -18.08 0.82
CA LEU A 118 43.36 -18.46 1.54
C LEU A 118 43.36 -19.91 2.06
N LEU A 119 42.19 -20.44 2.45
CA LEU A 119 42.05 -21.71 3.17
C LEU A 119 41.21 -22.76 2.39
N GLY A 120 40.69 -22.41 1.22
CA GLY A 120 39.89 -23.30 0.36
C GLY A 120 38.53 -23.68 0.97
N SER A 121 38.01 -24.84 0.59
CA SER A 121 36.67 -25.33 0.97
C SER A 121 36.54 -25.83 2.42
N LYS A 122 37.63 -25.85 3.20
CA LYS A 122 37.66 -26.53 4.50
C LYS A 122 36.83 -25.85 5.60
N HIS A 123 36.45 -24.58 5.43
CA HIS A 123 35.70 -23.79 6.42
C HIS A 123 34.44 -23.10 5.85
N THR A 124 33.69 -23.75 4.96
CA THR A 124 32.36 -23.28 4.57
C THR A 124 31.30 -23.78 5.57
N VAL A 125 31.01 -22.99 6.60
CA VAL A 125 29.90 -23.28 7.53
C VAL A 125 28.60 -22.79 6.89
N ASN A 126 27.83 -23.72 6.32
CA ASN A 126 26.51 -23.45 5.76
C ASN A 126 25.46 -23.37 6.89
N MET A 127 24.58 -22.37 6.84
CA MET A 127 23.64 -22.00 7.93
C MET A 127 22.35 -22.85 8.00
N ASP A 128 22.37 -24.10 7.54
CA ASP A 128 21.14 -24.90 7.31
C ASP A 128 20.57 -25.61 8.55
N LEU A 129 21.12 -25.39 9.74
CA LEU A 129 20.63 -26.02 10.98
C LEU A 129 19.27 -25.47 11.46
N ARG A 130 18.90 -24.26 11.06
CA ARG A 130 17.67 -23.60 11.55
C ARG A 130 16.40 -24.01 10.78
N ALA A 131 16.55 -24.54 9.57
CA ALA A 131 15.45 -24.99 8.72
C ALA A 131 14.96 -26.40 9.12
N ASN A 132 15.88 -27.33 9.41
CA ASN A 132 15.54 -28.71 9.80
C ASN A 132 14.76 -28.80 11.12
N LEU A 133 14.96 -27.88 12.07
CA LEU A 133 14.24 -27.88 13.36
C LEU A 133 12.79 -27.36 13.27
N LYS A 134 12.43 -26.63 12.21
CA LYS A 134 11.07 -26.09 12.03
C LYS A 134 10.09 -27.10 11.42
N GLN A 135 10.59 -28.11 10.71
CA GLN A 135 9.76 -29.11 10.04
C GLN A 135 9.21 -30.16 11.03
N VAL A 136 10.05 -30.62 11.97
CA VAL A 136 9.70 -31.63 12.98
C VAL A 136 8.59 -31.17 13.95
N LYS A 137 8.41 -29.85 14.13
CA LYS A 137 7.43 -29.29 15.07
C LYS A 137 6.06 -29.02 14.43
N LYS A 138 5.95 -29.13 13.10
CA LYS A 138 4.70 -28.92 12.35
C LYS A 138 3.85 -30.19 12.28
N GLU A 139 4.48 -31.35 12.19
CA GLU A 139 3.78 -32.64 12.01
C GLU A 139 3.02 -33.11 13.27
N LYS A 140 3.45 -32.71 14.48
CA LYS A 140 2.77 -33.14 15.74
C LYS A 140 1.51 -32.37 16.12
N LYS A 141 1.14 -31.29 15.42
CA LYS A 141 0.03 -30.42 15.85
C LYS A 141 -1.28 -30.69 15.09
N GLU A 142 -1.27 -31.48 14.03
CA GLU A 142 -2.46 -31.71 13.19
C GLU A 142 -3.30 -32.94 13.59
N GLU A 143 -2.80 -33.86 14.43
CA GLU A 143 -3.55 -35.09 14.79
C GLU A 143 -4.58 -34.92 15.94
N GLU A 144 -4.45 -33.95 16.84
CA GLU A 144 -5.29 -33.88 18.06
C GLU A 144 -6.60 -33.08 17.94
N ASN A 145 -6.92 -32.45 16.80
CA ASN A 145 -8.05 -31.50 16.72
C ASN A 145 -9.18 -31.88 15.75
N ALA A 146 -9.29 -33.16 15.35
CA ALA A 146 -10.28 -33.60 14.35
C ALA A 146 -11.46 -34.41 14.91
N GLU A 147 -11.56 -34.62 16.23
CA GLU A 147 -12.51 -35.57 16.82
C GLU A 147 -13.41 -34.92 17.89
N ALA A 148 -14.13 -33.84 17.55
CA ALA A 148 -15.29 -33.38 18.33
C ALA A 148 -16.06 -32.25 17.64
N VAL A 149 -16.89 -32.52 16.62
CA VAL A 149 -18.14 -31.76 16.36
C VAL A 149 -19.09 -32.64 15.56
N GLY A 150 -20.18 -33.08 16.17
CA GLY A 150 -21.31 -33.65 15.47
C GLY A 150 -22.59 -33.41 16.27
N ASP A 151 -23.48 -32.56 15.77
CA ASP A 151 -24.91 -32.61 16.08
C ASP A 151 -25.74 -31.79 15.07
N TRP A 152 -26.82 -32.38 14.57
CA TRP A 152 -27.93 -31.79 13.79
C TRP A 152 -29.13 -32.75 13.91
N PRO A 153 -30.40 -32.37 13.63
CA PRO A 153 -31.23 -31.25 14.13
C PRO A 153 -32.60 -31.74 14.70
N GLY A 154 -33.35 -30.90 15.43
CA GLY A 154 -34.70 -31.22 15.97
C GLY A 154 -35.78 -30.18 15.65
N GLN A 155 -36.96 -30.64 15.24
CA GLN A 155 -38.08 -29.90 14.64
C GLN A 155 -39.18 -29.41 15.62
N VAL A 156 -39.75 -28.25 15.25
CA VAL A 156 -41.18 -27.87 15.14
C VAL A 156 -42.07 -27.72 16.40
N VAL A 157 -42.66 -26.52 16.47
CA VAL A 157 -43.58 -25.97 17.49
C VAL A 157 -45.04 -26.21 17.11
N VAL A 158 -45.84 -26.47 18.14
CA VAL A 158 -47.31 -26.59 18.18
C VAL A 158 -47.98 -25.21 18.16
N LEU A 159 -49.03 -24.99 17.36
CA LEU A 159 -50.25 -24.27 17.77
C LEU A 159 -51.32 -24.27 16.66
N HIS A 160 -52.46 -24.94 16.89
CA HIS A 160 -53.71 -24.70 16.18
C HIS A 160 -54.90 -25.02 17.10
N LEU A 161 -55.96 -24.21 16.98
CA LEU A 161 -57.31 -24.32 17.57
C LEU A 161 -57.62 -23.39 18.75
N LEU A 162 -58.15 -22.21 18.41
CA LEU A 162 -59.15 -21.51 19.21
C LEU A 162 -59.92 -20.55 18.31
N LEU A 163 -61.20 -20.85 18.04
CA LEU A 163 -62.31 -19.89 17.89
C LEU A 163 -63.59 -20.63 17.47
N GLY A 164 -64.60 -20.56 18.33
CA GLY A 164 -65.96 -20.98 18.03
C GLY A 164 -66.84 -20.89 19.27
N SER A 165 -67.69 -19.85 19.33
CA SER A 165 -69.03 -19.85 19.96
C SER A 165 -69.63 -18.45 19.85
N GLU A 166 -70.70 -18.31 19.07
CA GLU A 166 -71.59 -17.15 19.04
C GLU A 166 -72.79 -17.42 19.95
N ASP A 167 -73.09 -16.51 20.88
CA ASP A 167 -74.34 -16.52 21.65
C ASP A 167 -75.22 -15.30 21.30
N LYS A 168 -76.49 -15.59 21.05
CA LYS A 168 -77.56 -14.65 20.70
C LYS A 168 -78.19 -14.04 21.95
N ALA A 169 -78.23 -12.71 22.04
CA ALA A 169 -79.09 -11.98 22.98
C ALA A 169 -80.21 -11.25 22.24
N VAL A 170 -81.47 -11.59 22.52
CA VAL A 170 -82.67 -10.87 22.04
C VAL A 170 -83.23 -10.04 23.19
N ALA A 171 -83.21 -8.72 23.05
CA ALA A 171 -83.84 -7.77 23.96
C ALA A 171 -85.25 -7.37 23.48
N LYS A 172 -86.22 -7.38 24.39
CA LYS A 172 -87.60 -6.91 24.19
C LYS A 172 -87.67 -5.38 24.29
N MET A 173 -88.32 -4.71 23.33
CA MET A 173 -88.78 -3.32 23.46
C MET A 173 -90.26 -3.15 23.09
N SER A 174 -90.86 -2.13 23.69
CA SER A 174 -92.27 -1.83 23.94
C SER A 174 -93.14 -1.47 22.72
N GLU A 175 -94.45 -1.74 22.84
CA GLU A 175 -95.46 -1.55 21.79
C GLU A 175 -95.87 -0.08 21.61
N GLY A 176 -95.21 0.62 20.69
CA GLY A 176 -95.75 1.80 20.02
C GLY A 176 -96.77 1.43 18.93
N LYS A 177 -97.72 2.33 18.64
CA LYS A 177 -98.83 2.18 17.68
C LYS A 177 -98.35 1.52 16.36
N LYS A 178 -98.85 0.31 16.09
CA LYS A 178 -98.35 -0.56 15.01
C LYS A 178 -98.57 0.10 13.64
N MET A 179 -97.48 0.43 12.96
CA MET A 179 -97.46 0.95 11.58
C MET A 179 -98.22 0.01 10.63
N THR A 180 -98.79 0.52 9.52
CA THR A 180 -99.44 -0.34 8.52
C THR A 180 -98.40 -1.25 7.84
N SER A 181 -98.80 -2.47 7.45
CA SER A 181 -97.89 -3.43 6.82
C SER A 181 -97.24 -2.86 5.56
N SER A 182 -98.02 -2.17 4.74
CA SER A 182 -97.55 -1.53 3.50
C SER A 182 -96.45 -0.48 3.76
N ARG A 183 -96.61 0.38 4.77
CA ARG A 183 -95.58 1.38 5.13
C ARG A 183 -94.33 0.73 5.70
N ARG A 184 -94.44 -0.37 6.46
CA ARG A 184 -93.28 -1.16 6.92
C ARG A 184 -92.51 -1.78 5.76
N HIS A 185 -93.20 -2.37 4.79
CA HIS A 185 -92.55 -2.94 3.60
C HIS A 185 -91.89 -1.87 2.74
N HIS A 186 -92.54 -0.71 2.55
CA HIS A 186 -91.95 0.39 1.80
C HIS A 186 -90.70 0.96 2.48
N LEU A 187 -90.74 1.21 3.79
CA LEU A 187 -89.56 1.66 4.55
C LEU A 187 -88.43 0.62 4.54
N LYS A 188 -88.75 -0.68 4.67
CA LYS A 188 -87.76 -1.76 4.52
C LYS A 188 -87.11 -1.77 3.14
N SER A 189 -87.90 -1.58 2.08
CA SER A 189 -87.40 -1.50 0.70
C SER A 189 -86.44 -0.32 0.53
N LEU A 190 -86.80 0.86 1.05
CA LEU A 190 -85.95 2.05 0.99
C LEU A 190 -84.65 1.87 1.80
N MET A 191 -84.73 1.29 3.00
CA MET A 191 -83.53 0.99 3.80
C MET A 191 -82.61 -0.01 3.10
N LEU A 192 -83.17 -1.04 2.45
CA LEU A 192 -82.39 -2.00 1.66
C LEU A 192 -81.71 -1.36 0.45
N GLN A 193 -82.39 -0.46 -0.26
CA GLN A 193 -81.79 0.27 -1.38
C GLN A 193 -80.63 1.16 -0.92
N ILE A 194 -80.78 1.89 0.19
CA ILE A 194 -79.71 2.73 0.75
C ILE A 194 -78.55 1.85 1.23
N ALA A 195 -78.83 0.76 1.94
CA ALA A 195 -77.80 -0.16 2.41
C ALA A 195 -77.03 -0.81 1.25
N ALA A 196 -77.71 -1.18 0.17
CA ALA A 196 -77.08 -1.70 -1.04
C ALA A 196 -76.17 -0.64 -1.69
N GLY A 197 -76.61 0.61 -1.76
CA GLY A 197 -75.79 1.72 -2.28
C GLY A 197 -74.53 1.99 -1.45
N LEU A 198 -74.63 1.97 -0.12
CA LEU A 198 -73.49 2.16 0.79
C LEU A 198 -72.49 1.00 0.68
N LEU A 199 -72.97 -0.25 0.58
CA LEU A 199 -72.11 -1.42 0.36
C LEU A 199 -71.36 -1.35 -0.98
N GLU A 200 -72.02 -0.87 -2.03
CA GLU A 200 -71.37 -0.69 -3.33
C GLU A 200 -70.30 0.41 -3.27
N GLN A 201 -70.56 1.48 -2.53
CA GLN A 201 -69.62 2.57 -2.32
C GLN A 201 -68.37 2.11 -1.54
N GLU A 202 -68.53 1.37 -0.44
CA GLU A 202 -67.40 0.80 0.32
C GLU A 202 -66.54 -0.16 -0.53
N LYS A 203 -67.15 -0.96 -1.41
CA LYS A 203 -66.41 -1.81 -2.35
C LYS A 203 -65.58 -1.00 -3.33
N ASN A 204 -66.13 0.10 -3.85
CA ASN A 204 -65.40 0.98 -4.75
C ASN A 204 -64.25 1.69 -4.03
N ASP A 205 -64.48 2.20 -2.83
CA ASP A 205 -63.45 2.89 -2.04
C ASP A 205 -62.29 1.93 -1.67
N THR A 206 -62.60 0.69 -1.31
CA THR A 206 -61.58 -0.34 -1.04
C THR A 206 -60.82 -0.79 -2.29
N ALA A 207 -61.47 -0.82 -3.45
CA ALA A 207 -60.81 -1.09 -4.74
C ALA A 207 -59.84 0.03 -5.12
N VAL A 208 -60.25 1.30 -4.98
CA VAL A 208 -59.40 2.47 -5.23
C VAL A 208 -58.20 2.49 -4.29
N ALA A 209 -58.40 2.21 -3.00
CA ALA A 209 -57.30 2.12 -2.04
C ALA A 209 -56.30 1.01 -2.38
N ARG A 210 -56.79 -0.15 -2.89
CA ARG A 210 -55.92 -1.23 -3.38
C ARG A 210 -55.12 -0.81 -4.61
N GLU A 211 -55.75 -0.17 -5.59
CA GLU A 211 -55.04 0.32 -6.79
C GLU A 211 -53.99 1.37 -6.44
N ALA A 212 -54.29 2.31 -5.54
CA ALA A 212 -53.34 3.32 -5.08
C ALA A 212 -52.10 2.68 -4.44
N TYR A 213 -52.29 1.68 -3.57
CA TYR A 213 -51.20 0.95 -2.93
C TYR A 213 -50.34 0.15 -3.93
N ILE A 214 -50.96 -0.46 -4.93
CA ILE A 214 -50.23 -1.18 -6.00
C ILE A 214 -49.38 -0.20 -6.81
N ASN A 215 -49.92 0.96 -7.16
CA ASN A 215 -49.22 1.97 -7.93
C ASN A 215 -48.03 2.57 -7.16
N GLU A 216 -48.22 2.93 -5.88
CA GLU A 216 -47.11 3.38 -5.02
C GLU A 216 -46.00 2.33 -4.93
N ASN A 217 -46.36 1.05 -4.76
CA ASN A 217 -45.38 -0.03 -4.74
C ASN A 217 -44.64 -0.21 -6.07
N GLU A 218 -45.31 -0.02 -7.21
CA GLU A 218 -44.64 -0.03 -8.51
C GLU A 218 -43.65 1.12 -8.66
N ILE A 219 -44.01 2.33 -8.19
CA ILE A 219 -43.11 3.49 -8.23
C ILE A 219 -41.88 3.21 -7.37
N CYS A 220 -42.06 2.69 -6.16
CA CYS A 220 -40.94 2.28 -5.30
C CYS A 220 -40.03 1.27 -5.99
N LYS A 221 -40.59 0.22 -6.62
CA LYS A 221 -39.80 -0.77 -7.38
C LYS A 221 -39.03 -0.14 -8.54
N LYS A 222 -39.64 0.80 -9.27
CA LYS A 222 -38.99 1.53 -10.37
C LYS A 222 -37.84 2.40 -9.85
N ILE A 223 -38.01 3.06 -8.71
CA ILE A 223 -36.95 3.86 -8.06
C ILE A 223 -35.78 2.96 -7.64
N TYR A 224 -36.03 1.84 -6.97
CA TYR A 224 -34.98 0.89 -6.60
C TYR A 224 -34.18 0.39 -7.81
N ALA A 225 -34.87 -0.02 -8.87
CA ALA A 225 -34.19 -0.47 -10.10
C ALA A 225 -33.41 0.66 -10.82
N GLN A 226 -33.80 1.93 -10.63
CA GLN A 226 -33.05 3.07 -11.14
C GLN A 226 -31.80 3.37 -10.29
N ILE A 227 -31.91 3.24 -8.96
CA ILE A 227 -30.77 3.39 -8.04
C ILE A 227 -29.69 2.38 -8.39
N ASP A 228 -30.04 1.09 -8.53
CA ASP A 228 -29.08 0.04 -8.88
C ASP A 228 -28.32 0.37 -10.18
N LYS A 229 -29.01 0.87 -11.20
CA LYS A 229 -28.39 1.28 -12.48
C LYS A 229 -27.48 2.49 -12.34
N ILE A 230 -27.87 3.46 -11.50
CA ILE A 230 -27.06 4.66 -11.25
C ILE A 230 -25.80 4.28 -10.49
N ASP A 231 -25.88 3.36 -9.53
CA ASP A 231 -24.73 2.93 -8.74
C ASP A 231 -23.73 2.12 -9.59
N GLU A 232 -24.19 1.22 -10.46
CA GLU A 232 -23.31 0.58 -11.44
C GLU A 232 -22.60 1.61 -12.35
N ALA A 233 -23.34 2.60 -12.85
CA ALA A 233 -22.77 3.65 -13.70
C ALA A 233 -21.78 4.55 -12.95
N ARG A 234 -22.05 4.86 -11.67
CA ARG A 234 -21.13 5.60 -10.80
C ARG A 234 -19.85 4.82 -10.56
N TYR A 235 -19.96 3.52 -10.28
CA TYR A 235 -18.82 2.65 -10.06
C TYR A 235 -17.89 2.60 -11.30
N ASP A 236 -18.47 2.44 -12.48
CA ASP A 236 -17.72 2.46 -13.74
C ASP A 236 -17.06 3.81 -14.02
N ALA A 237 -17.75 4.91 -13.72
CA ALA A 237 -17.20 6.26 -13.88
C ALA A 237 -16.04 6.51 -12.90
N GLU A 238 -16.20 6.11 -11.64
CA GLU A 238 -15.15 6.23 -10.61
C GLU A 238 -13.93 5.39 -10.97
N ALA A 239 -14.13 4.14 -11.44
CA ALA A 239 -13.04 3.29 -11.90
C ALA A 239 -12.26 3.91 -13.07
N LYS A 240 -12.92 4.66 -13.96
CA LYS A 240 -12.25 5.41 -15.05
C LYS A 240 -11.44 6.58 -14.51
N VAL A 241 -11.99 7.37 -13.59
CA VAL A 241 -11.27 8.49 -12.96
C VAL A 241 -10.04 8.00 -12.20
N GLN A 242 -10.17 6.92 -11.41
CA GLN A 242 -9.04 6.32 -10.70
C GLN A 242 -7.94 5.82 -11.65
N LYS A 243 -8.29 5.29 -12.83
CA LYS A 243 -7.29 4.91 -13.84
C LYS A 243 -6.55 6.13 -14.36
N THR A 244 -7.26 7.20 -14.70
CA THR A 244 -6.63 8.43 -15.18
C THR A 244 -5.76 9.10 -14.12
N ASP A 245 -6.16 9.05 -12.84
CA ASP A 245 -5.35 9.58 -11.74
C ASP A 245 -4.04 8.80 -11.56
N LYS A 246 -4.09 7.45 -11.63
CA LYS A 246 -2.90 6.60 -11.60
C LYS A 246 -1.97 6.89 -12.78
N GLU A 247 -2.51 7.09 -13.97
CA GLU A 247 -1.72 7.48 -15.14
C GLU A 247 -1.05 8.84 -14.94
N ILE A 248 -1.74 9.80 -14.35
CA ILE A 248 -1.18 11.12 -14.01
C ILE A 248 -0.06 10.98 -12.98
N GLU A 249 -0.24 10.15 -11.95
CA GLU A 249 0.79 9.88 -10.94
C GLU A 249 2.04 9.22 -11.55
N ASP A 250 1.86 8.19 -12.39
CA ASP A 250 2.95 7.55 -13.12
C ASP A 250 3.71 8.54 -14.02
N LEU A 251 2.98 9.43 -14.69
CA LEU A 251 3.59 10.48 -15.52
C LEU A 251 4.34 11.51 -14.67
N LYS A 252 3.81 11.92 -13.52
CA LYS A 252 4.52 12.79 -12.55
C LYS A 252 5.81 12.13 -12.08
N LEU A 253 5.76 10.83 -11.76
CA LEU A 253 6.92 10.07 -11.30
C LEU A 253 8.00 9.99 -12.39
N LYS A 254 7.62 9.73 -13.65
CA LYS A 254 8.53 9.79 -14.81
C LYS A 254 9.14 11.17 -15.02
N VAL A 255 8.37 12.25 -14.84
CA VAL A 255 8.88 13.63 -14.92
C VAL A 255 9.91 13.89 -13.82
N VAL A 256 9.69 13.39 -12.60
CA VAL A 256 10.65 13.47 -11.49
C VAL A 256 11.91 12.63 -11.78
N GLU A 257 11.77 11.42 -12.31
CA GLU A 257 12.90 10.57 -12.69
C GLU A 257 13.77 11.21 -13.78
N LEU A 258 13.15 11.80 -14.80
CA LEU A 258 13.85 12.52 -15.87
C LEU A 258 14.54 13.79 -15.35
N ALA A 259 13.92 14.51 -14.42
CA ALA A 259 14.56 15.63 -13.72
C ALA A 259 15.67 15.18 -12.75
N GLY A 260 15.66 13.91 -12.32
CA GLY A 260 16.45 13.37 -11.23
C GLY A 260 17.63 12.46 -11.60
N VAL A 261 17.98 12.26 -12.88
CA VAL A 261 19.10 11.37 -13.26
C VAL A 261 20.47 11.94 -12.85
N LYS A 262 20.84 11.76 -11.59
CA LYS A 262 22.24 11.79 -11.15
C LYS A 262 22.88 10.46 -11.51
N LYS A 263 23.84 10.50 -12.45
CA LYS A 263 24.66 9.37 -12.93
C LYS A 263 24.94 8.30 -11.85
N PRO A 264 24.86 6.99 -12.18
CA PRO A 264 25.16 5.93 -11.23
C PRO A 264 26.59 6.06 -10.69
N ALA A 265 26.73 5.92 -9.37
CA ALA A 265 27.98 6.16 -8.68
C ALA A 265 29.02 5.05 -9.00
N LEU A 266 30.10 5.42 -9.69
CA LEU A 266 31.20 4.52 -10.07
C LEU A 266 31.90 3.92 -8.84
N LYS A 267 31.93 2.59 -8.73
CA LYS A 267 32.59 1.88 -7.61
C LYS A 267 34.10 2.21 -7.56
N LYS A 268 34.61 2.66 -6.41
CA LYS A 268 36.06 2.84 -6.18
C LYS A 268 36.67 1.51 -5.76
N VAL A 269 37.31 0.79 -6.69
CA VAL A 269 38.07 -0.43 -6.38
C VAL A 269 39.29 -0.02 -5.57
N ARG A 270 39.52 -0.69 -4.43
CA ARG A 270 40.60 -0.34 -3.48
C ARG A 270 41.95 -0.94 -3.84
N MET A 271 42.01 -1.68 -4.96
CA MET A 271 43.20 -2.30 -5.51
C MET A 271 43.26 -1.98 -7.00
N SER A 272 44.41 -1.52 -7.49
CA SER A 272 44.66 -1.52 -8.93
C SER A 272 44.67 -2.97 -9.42
N ALA A 273 44.32 -3.19 -10.69
CA ALA A 273 44.49 -4.51 -11.31
C ALA A 273 45.91 -5.06 -11.10
N ASP A 274 46.90 -4.16 -11.10
CA ASP A 274 48.31 -4.47 -10.85
C ASP A 274 48.57 -4.97 -9.42
N ALA A 275 47.89 -4.42 -8.41
CA ALA A 275 48.04 -4.87 -7.03
C ALA A 275 47.43 -6.27 -6.80
N MET A 276 46.37 -6.62 -7.54
CA MET A 276 45.82 -7.98 -7.53
C MET A 276 46.71 -8.96 -8.28
N LEU A 277 47.23 -8.57 -9.45
CA LEU A 277 48.18 -9.37 -10.23
C LEU A 277 49.44 -9.67 -9.41
N GLN A 278 49.95 -8.69 -8.68
CA GLN A 278 51.14 -8.85 -7.82
C GLN A 278 50.90 -9.81 -6.65
N ALA A 279 49.69 -9.83 -6.08
CA ALA A 279 49.33 -10.75 -4.99
C ALA A 279 49.06 -12.18 -5.49
N LEU A 280 48.56 -12.36 -6.71
CA LEU A 280 48.21 -13.67 -7.27
C LEU A 280 49.36 -14.37 -8.02
N LEU A 281 50.22 -13.62 -8.71
CA LEU A 281 51.28 -14.18 -9.56
C LEU A 281 52.69 -14.01 -8.96
N GLY A 282 52.81 -13.32 -7.82
CA GLY A 282 54.09 -12.92 -7.25
C GLY A 282 54.89 -12.00 -8.20
N GLY A 283 56.15 -11.73 -7.85
CA GLY A 283 57.02 -10.78 -8.56
C GLY A 283 57.41 -11.17 -10.00
N LYS A 284 57.05 -12.37 -10.49
CA LYS A 284 57.48 -12.88 -11.80
C LYS A 284 56.96 -12.08 -13.00
N HIS A 285 55.85 -11.36 -12.85
CA HIS A 285 55.29 -10.50 -13.90
C HIS A 285 55.35 -9.00 -13.58
N LYS A 286 56.32 -8.58 -12.75
CA LYS A 286 56.67 -7.16 -12.66
C LYS A 286 57.66 -6.84 -13.79
N VAL A 287 57.15 -6.57 -14.99
CA VAL A 287 57.96 -5.98 -16.06
C VAL A 287 58.23 -4.53 -15.66
N THR A 288 59.30 -4.30 -14.89
CA THR A 288 59.79 -2.95 -14.63
C THR A 288 60.25 -2.36 -15.97
N MET A 289 59.81 -1.13 -16.26
CA MET A 289 60.27 -0.37 -17.43
C MET A 289 61.80 -0.20 -17.50
N ASP A 290 62.50 -0.55 -16.42
CA ASP A 290 63.93 -0.41 -16.23
C ASP A 290 64.76 -1.31 -17.16
N LEU A 291 64.24 -2.47 -17.59
CA LEU A 291 64.98 -3.34 -18.53
C LEU A 291 65.12 -2.71 -19.93
N ARG A 292 64.12 -1.94 -20.37
CA ARG A 292 64.15 -1.26 -21.68
C ARG A 292 65.01 0.01 -21.64
N ALA A 293 65.14 0.63 -20.46
CA ALA A 293 66.02 1.77 -20.23
C ALA A 293 67.51 1.35 -20.20
N ASN A 294 67.85 0.27 -19.50
CA ASN A 294 69.22 -0.24 -19.48
C ASN A 294 69.73 -0.66 -20.87
N LEU A 295 68.87 -1.27 -21.71
CA LEU A 295 69.25 -1.63 -23.09
C LEU A 295 69.47 -0.42 -24.01
N LYS A 296 68.79 0.71 -23.76
CA LYS A 296 69.03 1.97 -24.48
C LYS A 296 70.28 2.69 -23.98
N GLN A 297 70.61 2.56 -22.69
CA GLN A 297 71.78 3.20 -22.09
C GLN A 297 73.08 2.57 -22.61
N VAL A 298 73.16 1.23 -22.70
CA VAL A 298 74.31 0.52 -23.28
C VAL A 298 74.55 0.91 -24.76
N LYS A 299 73.48 1.20 -25.51
CA LYS A 299 73.59 1.63 -26.92
C LYS A 299 73.93 3.11 -27.08
N LYS A 300 73.79 3.91 -26.01
CA LYS A 300 74.09 5.35 -26.01
C LYS A 300 75.54 5.60 -25.59
N GLU A 301 76.06 4.81 -24.66
CA GLU A 301 77.47 4.89 -24.23
C GLU A 301 78.45 4.51 -25.36
N VAL A 302 78.08 3.62 -26.29
CA VAL A 302 78.90 3.28 -27.48
C VAL A 302 78.91 4.41 -28.54
N LYS A 303 77.98 5.37 -28.47
CA LYS A 303 77.89 6.46 -29.46
C LYS A 303 78.62 7.75 -29.03
N GLU A 304 79.18 7.79 -27.82
CA GLU A 304 79.91 8.94 -27.27
C GLU A 304 81.45 8.74 -27.28
N GLU A 305 82.00 8.10 -28.33
CA GLU A 305 83.41 8.27 -28.73
C GLU A 305 83.49 9.30 -29.88
N PRO A 306 84.58 10.09 -29.98
CA PRO A 306 84.54 11.42 -30.61
C PRO A 306 84.33 11.34 -32.13
N THR A 307 83.34 12.10 -32.59
CA THR A 307 83.01 12.31 -33.99
C THR A 307 83.97 13.33 -34.63
N GLU A 308 85.27 13.01 -34.69
CA GLU A 308 86.26 13.86 -35.38
C GLU A 308 86.40 13.55 -36.89
N ALA A 309 85.63 12.59 -37.42
CA ALA A 309 85.79 12.10 -38.80
C ALA A 309 84.69 12.53 -39.79
N VAL A 310 83.96 13.63 -39.56
CA VAL A 310 83.00 14.16 -40.54
C VAL A 310 83.32 15.64 -40.81
N GLY A 311 84.46 15.86 -41.48
CA GLY A 311 84.99 17.18 -41.83
C GLY A 311 84.27 17.85 -43.00
N ASP A 312 83.88 19.11 -42.78
CA ASP A 312 83.37 20.07 -43.77
C ASP A 312 84.54 20.60 -44.62
N TRP A 313 84.60 20.24 -45.90
CA TRP A 313 85.68 20.65 -46.81
C TRP A 313 85.39 22.03 -47.43
N ARG A 314 85.75 23.11 -46.73
CA ARG A 314 85.88 24.44 -47.35
C ARG A 314 87.28 24.60 -47.98
N LYS A 315 87.33 24.58 -49.32
CA LYS A 315 88.51 24.96 -50.10
C LYS A 315 88.67 26.49 -50.10
N ASN A 316 89.78 26.96 -49.54
CA ASN A 316 90.19 28.37 -49.55
C ASN A 316 90.66 28.75 -50.97
N ILE A 317 89.98 29.69 -51.63
CA ILE A 317 90.42 30.27 -52.91
C ILE A 317 90.95 31.67 -52.61
N GLU A 318 92.26 31.85 -52.78
CA GLU A 318 92.96 33.13 -52.65
C GLU A 318 92.67 34.01 -53.88
N ASP A 319 91.96 35.12 -53.67
CA ASP A 319 91.78 36.17 -54.67
C ASP A 319 93.04 37.05 -54.73
N LYS A 320 93.74 36.99 -55.87
CA LYS A 320 94.91 37.82 -56.16
C LYS A 320 94.47 39.26 -56.47
N ALA A 321 94.74 40.19 -55.55
CA ALA A 321 94.74 41.62 -55.84
C ALA A 321 96.10 42.04 -56.44
N ASP A 322 96.15 42.15 -57.76
CA ASP A 322 97.33 42.54 -58.55
C ASP A 322 97.69 44.04 -58.39
N ARG A 323 98.98 44.33 -58.17
CA ARG A 323 99.92 45.00 -59.11
C ARG A 323 100.86 46.07 -58.49
N LYS A 324 102.10 45.63 -58.24
CA LYS A 324 103.43 46.25 -58.50
C LYS A 324 103.61 47.79 -58.42
N LYS A 325 104.62 48.20 -57.64
CA LYS A 325 105.69 49.11 -58.10
C LYS A 325 107.05 48.59 -57.65
N MET A 326 107.86 48.15 -58.62
CA MET A 326 109.29 47.92 -58.47
C MET A 326 110.01 49.22 -58.82
N PHE A 327 110.98 49.63 -58.01
CA PHE A 327 112.06 50.51 -58.46
C PHE A 327 113.36 49.84 -58.03
N GLU A 328 114.12 49.36 -59.03
CA GLU A 328 115.51 48.99 -58.89
C GLU A 328 116.35 50.26 -59.08
N THR A 329 117.30 50.49 -58.18
CA THR A 329 118.45 51.36 -58.41
C THR A 329 119.71 50.61 -58.02
N SER A 330 120.69 50.69 -58.92
CA SER A 330 121.95 49.98 -59.08
C SER A 330 122.81 49.70 -57.86
#